data_AF-A0A1S5TA02-F1
#
_entry.id   AF-A0A1S5TA02-F1
#
_cell.length_a   1.000
_cell.length_b   1.000
_cell.length_c   1.000
_cell.angle_alpha   90.00
_cell.angle_beta   90.00
_cell.angle_gamma   90.00
#
_symmetry.space_group_name_H-M   'P 1'
#
loop_
_entity.id
_entity.type
_entity.pdbx_description
1 polymer ?
#
loop_
_entity_poly.entity_id
_entity_poly.type
_entity_poly.pdbx_seq_one_letter_code
_entity_poly.pdbx_strand_id
1 'polypeptide(L)'
;LIYFHDHTMLIITMILIIVSYMMTTMMFNKFINRYLLESQFIEVAWTIAPAIILIFIAIPSLRLLYLMDEINYPELTLKTIGHQWYWTYEYSDFTKMEFDSYMIPQNEMNINSFRLLDVDN
;
A
#
# COMPACT_ATOMS: atom_id res chain seq x y z
N LEU A 1 5.71 -3.63 6.65
CA LEU A 1 4.97 -3.04 5.50
C LEU A 1 5.77 -3.14 4.20
N ILE A 2 7.00 -2.62 4.13
CA ILE A 2 7.84 -2.68 2.91
C ILE A 2 8.01 -4.12 2.38
N TYR A 3 8.36 -5.08 3.24
CA TYR A 3 8.46 -6.49 2.82
C TYR A 3 7.16 -7.09 2.27
N PHE A 4 6.01 -6.67 2.81
CA PHE A 4 4.71 -7.11 2.28
C PHE A 4 4.44 -6.48 0.92
N HIS A 5 4.71 -5.19 0.78
CA HIS A 5 4.63 -4.50 -0.50
C HIS A 5 5.50 -5.20 -1.56
N ASP A 6 6.77 -5.45 -1.27
CA ASP A 6 7.69 -6.09 -2.22
C ASP A 6 7.23 -7.51 -2.59
N HIS A 7 6.72 -8.27 -1.62
CA HIS A 7 6.12 -9.58 -1.88
C HIS A 7 4.92 -9.49 -2.82
N THR A 8 3.98 -8.56 -2.59
CA THR A 8 2.82 -8.37 -3.47
C THR A 8 3.23 -7.88 -4.86
N MET A 9 4.22 -6.99 -4.95
CA MET A 9 4.74 -6.48 -6.22
C MET A 9 5.42 -7.57 -7.04
N LEU A 10 6.13 -8.51 -6.41
CA LEU A 10 6.71 -9.67 -7.09
C LEU A 10 5.61 -10.53 -7.73
N ILE A 11 4.52 -10.79 -7.01
CA ILE A 11 3.41 -11.60 -7.53
C ILE A 11 2.71 -10.90 -8.70
N ILE A 12 2.41 -9.60 -8.56
CA ILE A 12 1.76 -8.81 -9.61
C ILE A 12 2.62 -8.76 -10.87
N THR A 13 3.92 -8.50 -10.72
CA THR A 13 4.84 -8.45 -11.87
C THR A 13 4.97 -9.82 -12.55
N MET A 14 4.99 -10.93 -11.81
CA MET A 14 4.95 -12.27 -12.39
C MET A 14 3.69 -12.52 -13.22
N ILE A 15 2.52 -12.14 -12.71
CA ILE A 15 1.26 -12.26 -13.47
C ILE A 15 1.31 -11.42 -14.75
N LEU A 16 1.77 -10.17 -14.66
CA LEU A 16 1.90 -9.28 -15.83
C LEU A 16 2.83 -9.85 -16.88
N ILE A 17 3.96 -10.44 -16.48
CA ILE A 17 4.90 -11.09 -17.42
C ILE A 17 4.25 -12.29 -18.10
N ILE A 18 3.55 -13.15 -17.36
CA ILE A 18 2.87 -14.33 -17.93
C ILE A 18 1.79 -13.90 -18.93
N VAL A 19 0.94 -12.94 -18.56
CA VAL A 19 -0.15 -12.47 -19.42
C VAL A 19 0.39 -11.77 -20.67
N SER A 20 1.40 -10.90 -20.52
CA SER A 20 2.03 -10.23 -21.67
C SER A 20 2.74 -11.21 -22.59
N TYR A 21 3.40 -12.23 -22.05
CA TYR A 21 4.00 -13.30 -22.85
C TYR A 21 2.93 -14.12 -23.61
N MET A 22 1.82 -14.50 -22.96
CA MET A 22 0.72 -15.20 -23.64
C MET A 22 0.10 -14.35 -24.75
N MET A 23 -0.11 -13.05 -24.51
CA MET A 23 -0.67 -12.16 -25.53
C MET A 23 0.27 -11.98 -26.72
N THR A 24 1.56 -11.75 -26.48
CA THR A 24 2.53 -11.60 -27.57
C THR A 24 2.65 -12.88 -28.41
N THR A 25 2.73 -14.04 -27.78
CA THR A 25 2.82 -15.33 -28.50
C THR A 25 1.57 -15.63 -29.32
N MET A 26 0.37 -15.32 -28.81
CA MET A 26 -0.88 -15.46 -29.56
C MET A 26 -0.93 -14.55 -30.80
N MET A 27 -0.42 -13.32 -30.70
CA MET A 27 -0.37 -12.38 -31.83
C MET A 27 0.55 -12.86 -32.97
N PHE A 28 1.65 -13.55 -32.64
CA PHE A 28 2.60 -14.06 -33.64
C PHE A 28 2.26 -15.47 -34.15
N ASN A 29 1.26 -16.14 -33.58
CA ASN A 29 0.90 -17.49 -33.97
C ASN A 29 0.16 -17.53 -35.31
N LYS A 30 0.61 -18.37 -36.24
CA LYS A 30 0.01 -18.54 -37.58
C LYS A 30 -0.94 -19.74 -37.66
N PHE A 31 -0.95 -20.63 -36.68
CA PHE A 31 -1.79 -21.83 -36.69
C PHE A 31 -3.23 -21.49 -36.28
N ILE A 32 -4.20 -22.04 -37.01
CA ILE A 32 -5.63 -21.78 -36.80
C ILE A 32 -6.30 -23.05 -36.27
N ASN A 33 -6.96 -22.95 -35.12
CA ASN A 33 -7.86 -23.98 -34.61
C ASN A 33 -9.26 -23.37 -34.37
N ARG A 34 -10.29 -23.90 -35.05
CA ARG A 34 -11.68 -23.41 -34.96
C ARG A 34 -12.60 -24.29 -34.12
N TYR A 35 -12.16 -25.49 -33.76
CA TYR A 35 -13.02 -26.48 -33.10
C TYR A 35 -12.94 -26.45 -31.58
N LEU A 36 -12.03 -25.65 -31.00
CA LEU A 36 -11.91 -25.45 -29.56
C LEU A 36 -12.97 -24.44 -29.08
N LEU A 37 -14.21 -24.90 -28.89
CA LEU A 37 -15.32 -24.05 -28.42
C LEU A 37 -15.37 -23.95 -26.89
N GLU A 38 -15.08 -25.05 -26.20
CA GLU A 38 -15.09 -25.13 -24.74
C GLU A 38 -13.97 -26.03 -24.24
N SER A 39 -13.46 -25.73 -23.05
CA SER A 39 -12.50 -26.59 -22.37
C SER A 39 -12.62 -26.41 -20.86
N GLN A 40 -13.48 -27.23 -20.25
CA GLN A 40 -13.72 -27.20 -18.81
C GLN A 40 -12.42 -27.32 -17.99
N PHE A 41 -11.46 -28.12 -18.45
CA PHE A 41 -10.18 -28.30 -17.78
C PHE A 41 -9.38 -26.98 -17.71
N ILE A 42 -9.39 -26.17 -18.76
CA ILE A 42 -8.71 -24.87 -18.78
C ILE A 42 -9.42 -23.88 -17.86
N GLU A 43 -10.75 -23.90 -17.84
CA GLU A 43 -11.55 -23.04 -16.95
C GLU A 43 -11.28 -23.31 -15.48
N VAL A 44 -11.23 -24.60 -15.11
CA VAL A 44 -10.89 -25.01 -13.75
C VAL A 44 -9.47 -24.57 -13.40
N ALA A 45 -8.51 -24.74 -14.32
CA ALA A 45 -7.12 -24.35 -14.10
C ALA A 45 -6.95 -22.84 -13.86
N TRP A 46 -7.54 -21.99 -14.70
CA TRP A 46 -7.44 -20.53 -14.53
C TRP A 46 -8.30 -19.98 -13.39
N THR A 47 -9.17 -20.78 -12.79
CA THR A 47 -9.97 -20.38 -11.62
C THR A 47 -9.24 -20.71 -10.33
N ILE A 48 -8.64 -21.90 -10.26
CA ILE A 48 -7.90 -22.36 -9.08
C ILE A 48 -6.55 -21.62 -8.95
N ALA A 49 -5.84 -21.37 -10.05
CA ALA A 49 -4.53 -20.73 -9.98
C ALA A 49 -4.58 -19.32 -9.34
N PRO A 50 -5.47 -18.39 -9.74
CA PRO A 50 -5.61 -17.10 -9.07
C PRO A 50 -6.09 -17.22 -7.62
N ALA A 51 -6.98 -18.17 -7.31
CA ALA A 51 -7.46 -18.36 -5.94
C ALA A 51 -6.30 -18.72 -4.99
N ILE A 52 -5.40 -19.61 -5.41
CA ILE A 52 -4.20 -19.97 -4.63
C ILE A 52 -3.28 -18.74 -4.47
N ILE A 53 -3.05 -17.98 -5.54
CA ILE A 53 -2.23 -16.76 -5.48
C ILE A 53 -2.78 -15.75 -4.47
N LEU A 54 -4.11 -15.56 -4.44
CA LEU A 54 -4.75 -14.66 -3.48
C LEU A 54 -4.57 -15.13 -2.04
N ILE A 55 -4.60 -16.44 -1.77
CA ILE A 55 -4.32 -16.98 -0.43
C ILE A 55 -2.89 -16.63 0.01
N PHE A 56 -1.91 -16.76 -0.89
CA PHE A 56 -0.52 -16.39 -0.60
C PHE A 56 -0.35 -14.90 -0.27
N ILE A 57 -1.15 -14.02 -0.88
CA ILE A 57 -1.17 -12.59 -0.56
C ILE A 57 -1.90 -12.33 0.78
N ALA A 58 -3.02 -13.01 1.00
CA ALA A 58 -3.90 -12.73 2.14
C ALA A 58 -3.27 -13.10 3.49
N ILE A 59 -2.57 -14.24 3.58
CA ILE A 59 -1.96 -14.71 4.83
C ILE A 59 -0.99 -13.69 5.45
N PRO A 60 0.06 -13.20 4.73
CA PRO A 60 0.96 -12.19 5.29
C PRO A 60 0.28 -10.85 5.52
N SER A 61 -0.72 -10.49 4.70
CA SER A 61 -1.52 -9.27 4.86
C SER A 61 -2.28 -9.25 6.19
N LEU A 62 -3.06 -10.31 6.45
CA LEU A 62 -3.86 -10.42 7.67
C LEU A 62 -2.99 -10.48 8.92
N ARG A 63 -1.87 -11.23 8.87
CA ARG A 63 -0.90 -11.24 9.98
C ARG A 63 -0.38 -9.83 10.28
N LEU A 64 -0.03 -9.07 9.25
CA LEU A 64 0.47 -7.71 9.42
C LEU A 64 -0.59 -6.79 10.01
N LEU A 65 -1.85 -6.91 9.55
CA LEU A 65 -2.98 -6.15 10.09
C LEU A 65 -3.13 -6.37 11.60
N TYR A 66 -3.14 -7.63 12.05
CA TYR A 66 -3.26 -7.95 13.48
C TYR A 66 -2.07 -7.42 14.30
N LEU A 67 -0.85 -7.51 13.77
CA LEU A 67 0.34 -6.94 14.44
C LEU A 67 0.28 -5.41 14.57
N MET A 68 -0.41 -4.71 13.65
CA MET A 68 -0.58 -3.26 13.73
C MET A 68 -1.68 -2.85 14.71
N ASP A 69 -2.68 -3.70 14.91
CA ASP A 69 -3.81 -3.45 15.81
C ASP A 69 -3.48 -3.80 17.28
N GLU A 70 -2.39 -4.54 17.52
CA GLU A 70 -1.89 -4.79 18.87
C GLU A 70 -1.46 -3.47 19.54
N ILE A 71 -2.37 -2.91 20.35
CA ILE A 71 -2.09 -1.77 21.21
C ILE A 71 -1.18 -2.26 22.35
N ASN A 72 0.11 -1.99 22.20
CA ASN A 72 1.08 -2.14 23.28
C ASN A 72 0.80 -1.10 24.38
N TYR A 73 1.09 -1.43 25.64
CA TYR A 73 1.02 -0.48 26.76
C TYR A 73 1.93 0.74 26.47
N PRO A 74 1.38 1.92 26.15
CA PRO A 74 2.19 3.07 25.78
C PRO A 74 2.70 3.77 27.04
N GLU A 75 3.96 4.20 27.04
CA GLU A 75 4.54 4.99 28.14
C GLU A 75 4.21 6.49 28.04
N LEU A 76 3.76 6.96 26.87
CA LEU A 76 3.43 8.35 26.57
C LEU A 76 2.20 8.41 25.65
N THR A 77 1.31 9.36 25.94
CA THR A 77 0.18 9.73 25.10
C THR A 77 0.32 11.17 24.59
N LEU A 78 0.19 11.32 23.27
CA LEU A 78 0.17 12.60 22.57
C LEU A 78 -1.14 12.66 21.79
N LYS A 79 -1.88 13.76 21.93
CA LYS A 79 -3.11 13.96 21.16
C LYS A 79 -2.89 14.99 20.07
N THR A 80 -3.34 14.67 18.86
CA THR A 80 -3.28 15.57 17.70
C THR A 80 -4.70 15.98 17.32
N ILE A 81 -4.95 17.29 17.22
CA ILE A 81 -6.24 17.85 16.82
C ILE A 81 -6.07 18.55 15.48
N GLY A 82 -6.81 18.09 14.48
CA GLY A 82 -6.82 18.70 13.15
C GLY A 82 -7.80 19.87 13.09
N HIS A 83 -7.30 21.05 12.70
CA HIS A 83 -8.09 22.23 12.41
C HIS A 83 -8.13 22.52 10.91
N GLN A 84 -8.82 23.58 10.50
CA GLN A 84 -8.77 24.03 9.12
C GLN A 84 -7.37 24.58 8.80
N TRP A 85 -6.56 23.74 8.15
CA TRP A 85 -5.20 24.02 7.64
C TRP A 85 -4.05 24.09 8.65
N TYR A 86 -4.24 23.59 9.87
CA TYR A 86 -3.17 23.44 10.86
C TYR A 86 -3.49 22.33 11.86
N TRP A 87 -2.50 21.96 12.68
CA TRP A 87 -2.63 20.91 13.69
C TRP A 87 -2.26 21.45 15.06
N THR A 88 -2.95 21.02 16.11
CA THR A 88 -2.60 21.32 17.51
C THR A 88 -2.18 20.04 18.20
N TYR A 89 -1.06 20.08 18.93
CA TYR A 89 -0.52 18.95 19.69
C TYR A 89 -0.70 19.18 21.19
N GLU A 90 -1.35 18.23 21.88
CA GLU A 90 -1.57 18.26 23.32
C GLU A 90 -0.75 17.15 24.01
N TYR A 91 0.08 17.55 24.97
CA TYR A 91 0.77 16.64 25.90
C TYR A 91 -0.02 16.56 27.21
N SER A 92 -0.73 15.46 27.44
CA SER A 92 -1.59 15.30 28.63
C SER A 92 -0.88 14.76 29.87
N ASP A 93 0.24 14.04 29.71
CA ASP A 93 0.74 13.14 30.77
C ASP A 93 1.60 13.79 31.86
N PHE A 94 2.25 14.93 31.57
CA PHE A 94 3.15 15.57 32.54
C PHE A 94 2.77 17.02 32.81
N THR A 95 2.89 17.85 31.78
CA THR A 95 2.57 19.28 31.79
C THR A 95 1.60 19.50 30.66
N LYS A 96 0.44 20.10 30.93
CA LYS A 96 -0.54 20.51 29.91
C LYS A 96 0.09 21.53 28.97
N MET A 97 0.90 21.04 28.03
CA MET A 97 1.51 21.81 26.98
C MET A 97 0.70 21.58 25.72
N GLU A 98 0.30 22.69 25.12
CA GLU A 98 -0.44 22.73 23.87
C GLU A 98 0.26 23.75 22.96
N PHE A 99 0.45 23.38 21.70
CA PHE A 99 0.96 24.28 20.67
C PHE A 99 0.35 23.96 19.31
N ASP A 100 0.23 24.99 18.49
CA ASP A 100 -0.23 24.90 17.12
C ASP A 100 0.97 24.76 16.16
N SER A 101 0.79 23.99 15.10
CA SER A 101 1.78 23.74 14.06
C SER A 101 1.19 24.15 12.71
N TYR A 102 1.72 25.24 12.17
CA TYR A 102 1.35 25.85 10.89
C TYR A 102 2.46 25.65 9.86
N MET A 103 2.06 25.54 8.60
CA MET A 103 3.00 25.51 7.47
C MET A 103 3.74 26.85 7.34
N ILE A 104 5.07 26.82 7.22
CA ILE A 104 5.87 28.03 7.05
C ILE A 104 5.57 28.66 5.68
N PRO A 105 5.24 29.96 5.60
CA PRO A 105 5.06 30.66 4.33
C PRO A 105 6.34 30.66 3.49
N GLN A 106 6.21 30.59 2.17
CA GLN A 106 7.37 30.53 1.27
C GLN A 106 8.31 31.75 1.37
N ASN A 107 7.81 32.88 1.85
CA ASN A 107 8.62 34.09 2.06
C ASN A 107 9.51 34.02 3.30
N GLU A 108 9.16 33.16 4.26
CA GLU A 108 9.86 32.98 5.54
C GLU A 108 10.69 31.68 5.54
N MET A 109 10.68 30.95 4.43
CA MET A 109 11.40 29.70 4.25
C MET A 109 12.91 29.92 4.20
N ASN A 110 13.64 29.10 4.96
CA ASN A 110 15.09 29.02 4.86
C ASN A 110 15.52 28.32 3.56
N ILE A 111 16.73 28.61 3.07
CA ILE A 111 17.27 28.05 1.81
C ILE A 111 17.27 26.50 1.79
N ASN A 112 17.39 25.86 2.96
CA ASN A 112 17.41 24.41 3.11
C ASN A 112 16.06 23.80 3.56
N SER A 113 14.99 24.60 3.61
CA SER A 113 13.66 24.13 4.03
C SER A 113 12.92 23.38 2.91
N PHE A 114 12.06 22.44 3.29
CA PHE A 114 11.21 21.73 2.35
C PHE A 114 9.90 22.49 2.09
N ARG A 115 9.68 22.84 0.83
CA ARG A 115 8.45 23.52 0.40
C ARG A 115 7.23 22.65 0.69
N LEU A 116 6.25 23.21 1.41
CA LEU A 116 4.98 22.57 1.81
C LEU A 116 5.09 21.43 2.84
N LEU A 117 6.25 21.23 3.46
CA LEU A 117 6.43 20.20 4.50
C LEU A 117 6.85 20.80 5.84
N ASP A 118 7.65 21.87 5.81
CA ASP A 118 8.16 22.47 7.05
C ASP A 118 7.08 23.30 7.76
N VAL A 119 7.09 23.19 9.08
CA VAL A 119 6.15 23.82 10.02
C VAL A 119 6.91 24.68 11.03
N ASP A 120 6.21 25.63 11.65
CA ASP A 120 6.77 26.54 12.65
C ASP A 120 7.17 25.85 13.97
N ASN A 121 6.34 24.93 14.45
CA ASN A 121 6.52 24.13 15.67
C ASN A 121 6.51 22.62 15.39
#